data_AF-A0A485KT49-F1
#
_entry.id   AF-A0A485KT49-F1
#
_cell.length_a   1.000
_cell.length_b   1.000
_cell.length_c   1.000
_cell.angle_alpha   90.00
_cell.angle_beta   90.00
_cell.angle_gamma   90.00
#
_symmetry.space_group_name_H-M   'P 1'
#
loop_
_entity.id
_entity.type
_entity.pdbx_description
1 polymer ?
#
loop_
_entity_poly.entity_id
_entity_poly.type
_entity_poly.pdbx_seq_one_letter_code
_entity_poly.pdbx_strand_id
1 'polypeptide(L)'
;MANFAARQIRYQDMVSTGAVFFESILRILPYKEFFWCWGTSFEVAIANELRQSAIGQSWLTSVSSDSKCSILDEVSYWKSNRIERLTTQWQNYKSIGAVNTYSVENALGTAYEFTLHYTNMSFRLPKQTTYKMYWGLANDFFAITQNDSTVGGQSLVRSSPNFAFANTTMQYF
;
A
#
# COMPACT_ATOMS: atom_id res chain seq x y z
N MET A 1 -7.91 -2.91 -2.00
CA MET A 1 -9.06 -2.97 -1.06
C MET A 1 -10.23 -2.21 -1.66
N ALA A 2 -11.40 -2.85 -1.68
CA ALA A 2 -12.60 -2.32 -2.31
C ALA A 2 -13.73 -2.22 -1.30
N ASN A 3 -13.98 -1.00 -0.82
CA ASN A 3 -15.07 -0.73 0.15
C ASN A 3 -16.46 -0.96 -0.47
N PHE A 4 -16.56 -1.06 -1.81
CA PHE A 4 -17.81 -1.30 -2.55
C PHE A 4 -17.66 -2.41 -3.57
N ALA A 5 -18.76 -3.15 -3.81
CA ALA A 5 -18.83 -4.20 -4.83
C ALA A 5 -18.46 -3.69 -6.24
N ALA A 6 -18.93 -2.51 -6.63
CA ALA A 6 -18.60 -1.89 -7.92
C ALA A 6 -17.10 -1.61 -8.10
N ARG A 7 -16.40 -1.26 -7.01
CA ARG A 7 -14.94 -1.09 -7.03
C ARG A 7 -14.22 -2.42 -7.20
N GLN A 8 -14.73 -3.48 -6.57
CA GLN A 8 -14.16 -4.81 -6.70
C GLN A 8 -14.24 -5.30 -8.15
N ILE A 9 -15.38 -5.09 -8.81
CA ILE A 9 -15.58 -5.44 -10.22
C ILE A 9 -14.57 -4.69 -11.08
N ARG A 10 -14.45 -3.37 -10.90
CA ARG A 10 -13.45 -2.56 -11.62
C ARG A 10 -12.02 -3.05 -11.43
N TYR A 11 -11.66 -3.53 -10.24
CA TYR A 11 -10.31 -4.05 -9.99
C TYR A 11 -10.02 -5.36 -10.73
N GLN A 12 -11.04 -6.15 -11.08
CA GLN A 12 -10.85 -7.35 -11.91
C GLN A 12 -10.34 -7.00 -13.32
N ASP A 13 -10.71 -5.83 -13.83
CA ASP A 13 -10.22 -5.33 -15.12
C ASP A 13 -8.83 -4.66 -15.02
N MET A 14 -8.32 -4.44 -13.81
CA MET A 14 -7.06 -3.76 -13.53
C MET A 14 -5.98 -4.70 -12.98
N VAL A 15 -6.15 -6.02 -13.10
CA VAL A 15 -5.20 -7.01 -12.53
C VAL A 15 -3.80 -6.95 -13.16
N SER A 16 -3.64 -6.30 -14.31
CA SER A 16 -2.32 -6.07 -14.92
C SER A 16 -1.45 -5.05 -14.17
N THR A 17 -2.03 -4.27 -13.23
CA THR A 17 -1.27 -3.39 -12.35
C THR A 17 -1.10 -3.99 -10.95
N GLY A 18 0.16 -4.12 -10.51
CA GLY A 18 0.51 -4.62 -9.18
C GLY A 18 -0.03 -3.75 -8.05
N ALA A 19 -0.39 -2.49 -8.33
CA ALA A 19 -0.89 -1.56 -7.34
C ALA A 19 -2.30 -1.93 -6.79
N VAL A 20 -3.00 -2.87 -7.44
CA VAL A 20 -4.28 -3.40 -6.96
C VAL A 20 -4.07 -4.42 -5.85
N PHE A 21 -2.92 -5.11 -5.84
CA PHE A 21 -2.58 -6.13 -4.86
C PHE A 21 -1.77 -5.51 -3.73
N PHE A 22 -2.28 -5.65 -2.50
CA PHE A 22 -1.56 -5.17 -1.32
C PHE A 22 -0.25 -5.93 -1.11
N GLU A 23 -0.22 -7.22 -1.48
CA GLU A 23 0.98 -8.05 -1.45
C GLU A 23 2.13 -7.45 -2.28
N SER A 24 1.88 -6.98 -3.50
CA SER A 24 2.93 -6.37 -4.34
C SER A 24 3.62 -5.21 -3.63
N ILE A 25 2.88 -4.43 -2.83
CA ILE A 25 3.44 -3.31 -2.05
C ILE A 25 4.30 -3.83 -0.90
N LEU A 26 3.83 -4.83 -0.15
CA LEU A 26 4.57 -5.42 0.99
C LEU A 26 5.80 -6.23 0.56
N ARG A 27 5.82 -6.74 -0.67
CA ARG A 27 6.98 -7.42 -1.26
C ARG A 27 8.10 -6.44 -1.65
N ILE A 28 7.74 -5.24 -2.10
CA ILE A 28 8.71 -4.20 -2.48
C ILE A 28 9.22 -3.43 -1.26
N LEU A 29 8.33 -3.05 -0.34
CA LEU A 29 8.70 -2.18 0.78
C LEU A 29 9.37 -2.97 1.91
N PRO A 30 10.38 -2.39 2.60
CA PRO A 30 10.89 -2.94 3.85
C PRO A 30 9.75 -3.09 4.86
N TYR A 31 9.51 -4.31 5.33
CA TYR A 31 8.34 -4.59 6.18
C TYR A 31 8.41 -3.81 7.50
N LYS A 32 9.61 -3.67 8.07
CA LYS A 32 9.85 -2.88 9.29
C LYS A 32 9.42 -1.41 9.16
N GLU A 33 9.72 -0.75 8.04
CA GLU A 33 9.32 0.64 7.81
C GLU A 33 7.81 0.77 7.63
N PHE A 34 7.22 -0.16 6.88
CA PHE A 34 5.77 -0.26 6.74
C PHE A 34 5.10 -0.45 8.11
N PHE A 35 5.58 -1.41 8.90
CA PHE A 35 5.01 -1.75 10.21
C PHE A 35 5.19 -0.61 11.22
N TRP A 36 6.30 0.12 11.17
CA TRP A 36 6.49 1.29 12.03
C TRP A 36 5.43 2.38 11.78
N CYS A 37 5.03 2.58 10.52
CA CYS A 37 4.05 3.61 10.17
C CYS A 37 2.60 3.13 10.26
N TRP A 38 2.32 1.87 9.91
CA TRP A 38 0.95 1.36 9.73
C TRP A 38 0.66 0.07 10.50
N GLY A 39 1.59 -0.44 11.31
CA GLY A 39 1.50 -1.76 11.95
C GLY A 39 0.20 -1.97 12.72
N THR A 40 -0.11 -1.10 13.68
CA THR A 40 -1.34 -1.20 14.48
C THR A 40 -2.61 -1.22 13.62
N SER A 41 -2.70 -0.34 12.62
CA SER A 41 -3.86 -0.31 11.73
C SER A 41 -3.94 -1.53 10.82
N PHE A 42 -2.80 -1.98 10.28
CA PHE A 42 -2.71 -3.19 9.48
C PHE A 42 -3.10 -4.44 10.27
N GLU A 43 -2.70 -4.50 11.54
CA GLU A 43 -3.01 -5.58 12.46
C GLU A 43 -4.52 -5.74 12.65
N VAL A 44 -5.19 -4.64 13.03
CA VAL A 44 -6.65 -4.63 13.24
C VAL A 44 -7.40 -4.86 11.94
N ALA A 45 -7.03 -4.13 10.88
CA ALA A 45 -7.78 -4.11 9.64
C ALA A 45 -7.60 -5.39 8.79
N ILE A 46 -6.45 -6.08 8.90
CA ILE A 46 -6.11 -7.18 7.98
C ILE A 46 -5.52 -8.38 8.71
N ALA A 47 -4.42 -8.20 9.45
CA ALA A 47 -3.62 -9.32 9.91
C ALA A 47 -4.38 -10.23 10.89
N ASN A 48 -5.19 -9.66 11.79
CA ASN A 48 -6.00 -10.42 12.75
C ASN A 48 -6.97 -11.39 12.07
N GLU A 49 -7.60 -10.97 10.97
CA GLU A 49 -8.48 -11.84 10.20
C GLU A 49 -7.67 -12.93 9.49
N LEU A 50 -6.55 -12.57 8.85
CA LEU A 50 -5.72 -13.54 8.14
C LEU A 50 -5.15 -14.64 9.06
N ARG A 51 -4.86 -14.31 10.33
CA ARG A 51 -4.42 -15.29 11.32
C ARG A 51 -5.45 -16.37 11.64
N GLN A 52 -6.72 -16.19 11.29
CA GLN A 52 -7.75 -17.21 11.51
C GLN A 52 -7.63 -18.40 10.54
N SER A 53 -6.80 -18.29 9.48
CA SER A 53 -6.59 -19.34 8.49
C SER A 53 -5.11 -19.70 8.35
N ALA A 54 -4.81 -20.98 8.07
CA ALA A 54 -3.44 -21.44 7.83
C ALA A 54 -2.79 -20.74 6.61
N ILE A 55 -3.58 -20.49 5.57
CA ILE A 55 -3.14 -19.78 4.36
C ILE A 55 -2.80 -18.32 4.68
N GLY A 56 -3.61 -17.64 5.50
CA GLY A 56 -3.33 -16.26 5.89
C GLY A 56 -2.10 -16.14 6.79
N GLN A 57 -1.87 -17.10 7.71
CA GLN A 57 -0.65 -17.14 8.53
C GLN A 57 0.62 -17.35 7.69
N SER A 58 0.59 -18.25 6.71
CA SER A 58 1.74 -18.47 5.82
C SER A 58 2.01 -17.24 4.94
N TRP A 59 0.95 -16.60 4.43
CA TRP A 59 1.06 -15.34 3.69
C TRP A 59 1.67 -14.23 4.54
N LEU A 60 1.19 -14.04 5.78
CA LEU A 60 1.73 -13.03 6.72
C LEU A 60 3.21 -13.25 6.97
N THR A 61 3.62 -14.49 7.20
CA THR A 61 5.03 -14.87 7.43
C THR A 61 5.91 -14.56 6.20
N SER A 62 5.39 -14.80 5.00
CA SER A 62 6.07 -14.50 3.73
C SER A 62 6.29 -13.00 3.54
N VAL A 63 5.25 -12.18 3.73
CA VAL A 63 5.34 -10.73 3.51
C VAL A 63 6.10 -10.00 4.61
N SER A 64 6.13 -10.55 5.84
CA SER A 64 6.87 -9.99 6.98
C SER A 64 8.37 -10.28 6.95
N SER A 65 8.85 -11.07 5.99
CA SER A 65 10.29 -11.33 5.84
C SER A 65 11.05 -10.03 5.54
N ASP A 66 12.10 -9.77 6.33
CA ASP A 66 13.06 -8.69 6.11
C ASP A 66 13.94 -8.96 4.89
N SER A 67 14.25 -10.23 4.64
CA SER A 67 14.96 -10.66 3.44
C SER A 67 14.01 -10.62 2.25
N LYS A 68 14.15 -9.61 1.39
CA LYS A 68 13.40 -9.47 0.14
C LYS A 68 14.07 -10.25 -0.99
N CYS A 69 13.25 -10.73 -1.92
CA CYS A 69 13.74 -11.37 -3.14
C CYS A 69 14.57 -10.41 -3.98
N SER A 70 15.42 -10.95 -4.85
CA SER A 70 16.13 -10.12 -5.82
C SER A 70 15.15 -9.43 -6.78
N ILE A 71 15.57 -8.32 -7.38
CA ILE A 71 14.75 -7.61 -8.38
C ILE A 71 14.40 -8.54 -9.55
N LEU A 72 15.32 -9.42 -9.97
CA LEU A 72 15.09 -10.35 -11.07
C LEU A 72 14.02 -11.40 -10.73
N ASP A 73 14.03 -11.91 -9.50
CA ASP A 73 13.03 -12.86 -9.02
C ASP A 73 11.66 -12.20 -8.90
N GLU A 74 11.60 -10.96 -8.41
CA GLU A 74 10.35 -10.21 -8.29
C GLU A 74 9.74 -9.90 -9.67
N VAL A 75 10.57 -9.50 -10.65
CA VAL A 75 10.13 -9.31 -12.04
C VAL A 75 9.60 -10.62 -12.64
N SER A 76 10.25 -11.74 -12.35
CA SER A 76 9.81 -13.07 -12.81
C SER A 76 8.48 -13.48 -12.17
N TYR A 77 8.32 -13.20 -10.87
CA TYR A 77 7.08 -13.42 -10.12
C TYR A 77 5.93 -12.55 -10.64
N TRP A 78 6.19 -11.29 -11.01
CA TRP A 78 5.16 -10.42 -11.58
C TRP A 78 4.73 -10.91 -12.96
N LYS A 79 5.69 -11.29 -13.81
CA LYS A 79 5.41 -11.83 -15.14
C LYS A 79 4.59 -13.12 -15.09
N SER A 80 4.90 -14.04 -14.17
CA SER A 80 4.13 -15.28 -14.02
C SER A 80 2.69 -15.04 -13.58
N ASN A 81 2.45 -13.95 -12.84
CA ASN A 81 1.12 -13.50 -12.41
C ASN A 81 0.46 -12.49 -13.38
N ARG A 82 1.03 -12.27 -14.57
CA ARG A 82 0.52 -11.31 -15.59
C ARG A 82 0.44 -9.86 -15.08
N ILE A 83 1.28 -9.49 -14.12
CA ILE A 83 1.45 -8.13 -13.64
C ILE A 83 2.52 -7.46 -14.49
N GLU A 84 2.17 -6.38 -15.18
CA GLU A 84 3.05 -5.69 -16.13
C GLU A 84 3.62 -4.38 -15.58
N ARG A 85 2.88 -3.72 -14.69
CA ARG A 85 3.18 -2.36 -14.24
C ARG A 85 2.79 -2.14 -12.80
N LEU A 86 3.39 -1.16 -12.14
CA LEU A 86 2.95 -0.68 -10.83
C LEU A 86 2.42 0.76 -11.00
N THR A 87 1.14 0.88 -11.33
CA THR A 87 0.50 2.19 -11.52
C THR A 87 -0.49 2.45 -10.40
N THR A 88 -0.14 3.36 -9.50
CA THR A 88 -1.01 3.81 -8.41
C THR A 88 -2.15 4.68 -8.92
N GLN A 89 -3.25 4.77 -8.15
CA GLN A 89 -4.33 5.70 -8.47
C GLN A 89 -3.85 7.14 -8.41
N TRP A 90 -4.37 7.98 -9.30
CA TRP A 90 -4.05 9.39 -9.31
C TRP A 90 -4.50 10.06 -8.01
N GLN A 91 -3.60 10.84 -7.42
CA GLN A 91 -3.85 11.61 -6.21
C GLN A 91 -3.30 13.04 -6.40
N ASN A 92 -3.95 14.04 -5.80
CA ASN A 92 -3.48 15.44 -5.82
C ASN A 92 -3.29 16.06 -4.43
N TYR A 93 -3.39 15.25 -3.37
CA TYR A 93 -3.22 15.70 -2.01
C TYR A 93 -1.76 15.72 -1.57
N LYS A 94 -0.85 15.13 -2.36
CA LYS A 94 0.57 15.03 -2.07
C LYS A 94 1.41 15.22 -3.34
N SER A 95 2.41 16.08 -3.29
CA SER A 95 3.46 16.11 -4.30
C SER A 95 4.47 15.00 -3.99
N ILE A 96 4.79 14.18 -4.98
CA ILE A 96 5.86 13.17 -4.86
C ILE A 96 7.19 13.93 -4.85
N GLY A 97 8.01 13.66 -3.84
CA GLY A 97 9.40 14.10 -3.82
C GLY A 97 10.29 13.00 -4.39
N ALA A 98 11.29 13.39 -5.16
CA ALA A 98 12.27 12.50 -5.74
C ALA A 98 13.67 13.13 -5.68
N VAL A 99 14.65 12.34 -5.25
CA VAL A 99 16.06 12.72 -5.27
C VAL A 99 16.78 11.73 -6.17
N ASN A 100 17.24 12.20 -7.32
CA ASN A 100 18.01 11.38 -8.25
C ASN A 100 19.47 11.82 -8.17
N THR A 101 20.34 10.90 -7.79
CA THR A 101 21.78 11.10 -7.73
C THR A 101 22.49 10.18 -8.74
N TYR A 102 23.67 10.60 -9.19
CA TYR A 102 24.59 9.75 -9.93
C TYR A 102 25.99 9.91 -9.35
N SER A 103 26.82 8.87 -9.44
CA SER A 103 28.20 8.90 -8.98
C SER A 103 29.17 8.97 -10.16
N VAL A 104 30.22 9.77 -10.02
CA VAL A 104 31.37 9.82 -10.94
C VAL A 104 32.59 9.34 -10.19
N GLU A 105 33.19 8.25 -10.65
CA GLU A 105 34.42 7.69 -10.08
C GLU A 105 35.63 8.21 -10.85
N ASN A 106 36.63 8.74 -10.14
CA ASN A 106 37.88 9.18 -10.76
C ASN A 106 38.83 7.97 -11.01
N ALA A 107 39.91 8.19 -11.75
CA ALA A 107 40.91 7.15 -12.06
C ALA A 107 41.65 6.60 -10.82
N LEU A 108 41.50 7.24 -9.64
CA LEU A 108 42.08 6.81 -8.37
C LEU A 108 41.07 6.03 -7.50
N GLY A 109 39.89 5.71 -8.02
CA GLY A 109 38.85 4.96 -7.31
C GLY A 109 38.01 5.78 -6.33
N THR A 110 38.07 7.11 -6.39
CA THR A 110 37.23 7.99 -5.54
C THR A 110 35.93 8.32 -6.26
N ALA A 111 34.81 7.93 -5.67
CA ALA A 111 33.47 8.25 -6.16
C ALA A 111 32.96 9.58 -5.57
N TYR A 112 32.41 10.44 -6.43
CA TYR A 112 31.73 11.69 -6.06
C TYR A 112 30.27 11.62 -6.48
N GLU A 113 29.35 11.85 -5.53
CA GLU A 113 27.92 11.89 -5.80
C GLU A 113 27.45 13.28 -6.24
N PHE A 114 26.67 13.32 -7.31
CA PHE A 114 26.05 14.54 -7.84
C PHE A 114 24.53 14.35 -7.90
N THR A 115 23.79 15.36 -7.48
CA THR A 115 22.32 15.37 -7.57
C THR A 115 21.88 15.87 -8.95
N LEU A 116 21.20 15.02 -9.71
CA LEU A 116 20.62 15.36 -11.02
C LEU A 116 19.28 16.07 -10.86
N HIS A 117 18.46 15.59 -9.92
CA HIS A 117 17.10 16.07 -9.73
C HIS A 117 16.71 16.02 -8.26
N TYR A 118 16.13 17.10 -7.77
CA TYR A 118 15.60 17.20 -6.42
C TYR A 118 14.22 17.83 -6.46
N THR A 119 13.21 17.07 -6.06
CA THR A 119 11.84 17.55 -5.82
C THR A 119 11.45 17.24 -4.40
N ASN A 120 10.90 18.25 -3.73
CA ASN A 120 10.54 18.12 -2.33
C ASN A 120 9.13 17.53 -2.18
N MET A 121 8.97 16.62 -1.22
CA MET A 121 7.66 16.06 -0.89
C MET A 121 6.86 17.08 -0.07
N SER A 122 5.60 17.33 -0.46
CA SER A 122 4.71 18.24 0.27
C SER A 122 3.27 17.75 0.25
N PHE A 123 2.55 17.97 1.35
CA PHE A 123 1.11 17.74 1.43
C PHE A 123 0.34 19.00 1.03
N ARG A 124 -0.73 18.81 0.27
CA ARG A 124 -1.62 19.84 -0.27
C ARG A 124 -3.08 19.57 0.10
N LEU A 125 -3.31 19.13 1.34
CA LEU A 125 -4.65 18.73 1.83
C LEU A 125 -5.72 19.82 1.60
N PRO A 126 -5.50 21.12 1.89
CA PRO A 126 -6.55 22.13 1.73
C PRO A 126 -6.95 22.40 0.27
N LYS A 127 -6.13 21.98 -0.70
CA LYS A 127 -6.33 22.21 -2.14
C LYS A 127 -6.62 20.92 -2.90
N GLN A 128 -6.71 19.79 -2.20
CA GLN A 128 -6.97 18.50 -2.83
C GLN A 128 -8.41 18.48 -3.35
N THR A 129 -8.63 17.73 -4.43
CA THR A 129 -9.97 17.40 -4.92
C THR A 129 -10.21 15.90 -5.01
N THR A 130 -9.13 15.09 -4.93
CA THR A 130 -9.20 13.62 -5.06
C THR A 130 -9.94 12.89 -3.94
N TYR A 131 -9.93 13.38 -2.69
CA TYR A 131 -10.77 12.83 -1.62
C TYR A 131 -12.27 12.82 -1.91
N LYS A 132 -12.78 13.68 -2.81
CA LYS A 132 -14.17 13.58 -3.28
C LYS A 132 -14.44 12.27 -4.04
N MET A 133 -13.43 11.72 -4.71
CA MET A 133 -13.52 10.44 -5.42
C MET A 133 -13.17 9.27 -4.48
N TYR A 134 -12.11 9.43 -3.68
CA TYR A 134 -11.71 8.49 -2.64
C TYR A 134 -10.71 9.10 -1.67
N TRP A 135 -10.96 8.96 -0.38
CA TRP A 135 -10.09 9.45 0.67
C TRP A 135 -8.77 8.66 0.84
N GLY A 136 -8.65 7.44 0.32
CA GLY A 136 -7.41 6.64 0.38
C GLY A 136 -7.37 5.63 1.52
N LEU A 137 -6.54 4.59 1.34
CA LEU A 137 -6.39 3.48 2.30
C LEU A 137 -5.88 3.94 3.67
N ALA A 138 -5.00 4.94 3.70
CA ALA A 138 -4.49 5.51 4.94
C ALA A 138 -5.61 6.02 5.86
N ASN A 139 -6.66 6.62 5.28
CA ASN A 139 -7.82 7.07 6.04
C ASN A 139 -8.71 5.92 6.48
N ASP A 140 -8.88 4.87 5.66
CA ASP A 140 -9.57 3.63 6.07
C ASP A 140 -8.86 2.99 7.29
N PHE A 141 -7.53 2.94 7.28
CA PHE A 141 -6.69 2.46 8.38
C PHE A 141 -6.83 3.30 9.64
N PHE A 142 -6.86 4.63 9.50
CA PHE A 142 -7.05 5.53 10.61
C PHE A 142 -8.44 5.34 11.25
N ALA A 143 -9.49 5.32 10.45
CA ALA A 143 -10.86 5.14 10.92
C ALA A 143 -11.01 3.84 11.73
N ILE A 144 -10.46 2.73 11.27
CA ILE A 144 -10.56 1.44 11.97
C ILE A 144 -9.82 1.42 13.31
N THR A 145 -8.72 2.16 13.42
CA THR A 145 -8.00 2.24 14.70
C THR A 145 -8.61 3.20 15.71
N GLN A 146 -9.48 4.09 15.25
CA GLN A 146 -10.14 5.06 16.09
C GLN A 146 -11.41 4.46 16.73
N ASN A 147 -11.45 4.45 18.06
CA ASN A 147 -12.57 3.90 18.83
C ASN A 147 -13.87 4.72 18.71
N ASP A 148 -13.75 6.00 18.39
CA ASP A 148 -14.88 6.92 18.19
C ASP A 148 -15.49 6.82 16.78
N SER A 149 -14.83 6.12 15.86
CA SER A 149 -15.37 5.87 14.53
C SER A 149 -16.40 4.73 14.57
N THR A 150 -17.38 4.77 13.67
CA THR A 150 -18.41 3.71 13.57
C THR A 150 -17.85 2.37 13.05
N VAL A 151 -16.58 2.32 12.63
CA VAL A 151 -15.89 1.11 12.14
C VAL A 151 -14.67 0.74 12.98
N GLY A 152 -14.54 1.34 14.17
CA GLY A 152 -13.46 1.04 15.11
C GLY A 152 -13.37 -0.46 15.40
N GLY A 153 -12.18 -1.03 15.28
CA GLY A 153 -11.91 -2.44 15.57
C GLY A 153 -12.43 -3.44 14.52
N GLN A 154 -12.94 -2.97 13.38
CA GLN A 154 -13.47 -3.83 12.32
C GLN A 154 -12.41 -4.21 11.27
N SER A 155 -12.69 -5.24 10.47
CA SER A 155 -11.77 -5.77 9.45
C SER A 155 -12.05 -5.18 8.07
N LEU A 156 -11.02 -4.91 7.28
CA LEU A 156 -11.11 -4.57 5.86
C LEU A 156 -11.13 -5.80 4.95
N VAL A 157 -10.97 -7.00 5.51
CA VAL A 157 -11.07 -8.24 4.77
C VAL A 157 -12.54 -8.56 4.53
N ARG A 158 -12.96 -8.57 3.26
CA ARG A 158 -14.38 -8.70 2.89
C ARG A 158 -15.02 -10.03 3.30
N SER A 159 -14.23 -11.09 3.41
CA SER A 159 -14.70 -12.39 3.89
C SER A 159 -14.83 -12.48 5.42
N SER A 160 -14.35 -11.46 6.15
CA SER A 160 -14.45 -11.41 7.61
C SER A 160 -15.92 -11.26 8.03
N PRO A 161 -16.35 -11.96 9.10
CA PRO A 161 -17.66 -11.73 9.70
C PRO A 161 -17.81 -10.32 10.28
N ASN A 162 -16.70 -9.63 10.58
CA ASN A 162 -16.67 -8.27 11.12
C ASN A 162 -16.19 -7.25 10.08
N PHE A 163 -16.66 -7.37 8.84
CA PHE A 163 -16.24 -6.48 7.75
C PHE A 163 -16.75 -5.04 7.95
N ALA A 164 -15.83 -4.08 7.88
CA ALA A 164 -16.05 -2.69 8.25
C ALA A 164 -17.20 -2.01 7.49
N PHE A 165 -17.39 -2.36 6.21
CA PHE A 165 -18.38 -1.71 5.35
C PHE A 165 -19.58 -2.62 5.02
N ALA A 166 -19.89 -3.57 5.91
CA ALA A 166 -21.05 -4.45 5.72
C ALA A 166 -22.38 -3.68 5.85
N ASN A 167 -22.49 -2.82 6.89
CA ASN A 167 -23.74 -2.11 7.23
C ASN A 167 -23.58 -0.58 7.29
N THR A 168 -22.37 -0.06 7.10
CA THR A 168 -22.06 1.38 7.18
C THR A 168 -21.52 1.86 5.82
N THR A 169 -22.03 3.00 5.37
CA THR A 169 -21.52 3.67 4.17
C THR A 169 -20.49 4.72 4.56
N MET A 170 -19.53 5.00 3.67
CA MET A 170 -18.49 6.02 3.87
C MET A 170 -19.02 7.46 4.07
N GLN A 171 -20.33 7.69 4.04
CA GLN A 171 -20.93 9.02 4.16
C GLN A 171 -20.95 9.55 5.61
N TYR A 172 -20.63 8.71 6.61
CA TYR A 172 -20.78 9.03 8.04
C TYR A 172 -19.49 8.93 8.86
N PHE A 173 -18.32 9.13 8.24
CA PHE A 173 -17.03 9.21 8.95
C PHE A 173 -16.45 10.61 8.90
#